data_AF-A0A443NC83-F1
#
_entry.id   AF-A0A443NC83-F1
#
_cell.length_a   1.000
_cell.length_b   1.000
_cell.length_c   1.000
_cell.angle_alpha   90.00
_cell.angle_beta   90.00
_cell.angle_gamma   90.00
#
_symmetry.space_group_name_H-M   'P 1'
#
loop_
_entity.id
_entity.type
_entity.pdbx_description
1 polymer ?
#
loop_
_entity_poly.entity_id
_entity_poly.type
_entity_poly.pdbx_seq_one_letter_code
_entity_poly.pdbx_strand_id
1 'polypeptide(L)'
;MGSKLSGADSGVNGALYLNLVDLVLFGHVHNYERTCAVYQSDCKAMPTKDKDGFDTYDNSNYSAPIHAVIGMAGFTLDEFSNNVDNWSLVRVTEFGYVRFHATRQEISVEFVTSDTRQIKDRFRITK
;
A
#
# COMPACT_ATOMS: atom_id res chain seq x y z
N MET A 1 18.00 6.95 6.93
CA MET A 1 17.27 5.67 7.07
C MET A 1 16.31 5.59 5.89
N GLY A 2 16.55 4.65 4.98
CA GLY A 2 15.64 4.39 3.86
C GLY A 2 14.31 3.86 4.38
N SER A 3 13.27 4.00 3.58
CA SER A 3 11.95 3.42 3.82
C SER A 3 12.06 1.91 4.09
N LYS A 4 11.42 1.41 5.14
CA LYS A 4 11.58 0.01 5.60
C LYS A 4 11.03 -1.04 4.60
N LEU A 5 10.18 -0.62 3.64
CA LEU A 5 9.75 -1.47 2.53
C LEU A 5 10.91 -1.86 1.60
N SER A 6 11.95 -1.03 1.46
CA SER A 6 13.12 -1.36 0.64
C SER A 6 13.90 -2.61 1.14
N GLY A 7 13.76 -2.96 2.42
CA GLY A 7 14.40 -4.15 3.01
C GLY A 7 13.65 -5.47 2.79
N ALA A 8 12.33 -5.43 2.55
CA ALA A 8 11.51 -6.61 2.29
C ALA A 8 11.65 -7.14 0.84
N ASP A 9 12.32 -6.36 -0.01
CA ASP A 9 12.31 -6.47 -1.48
C ASP A 9 13.35 -7.45 -2.05
N SER A 10 14.41 -7.78 -1.31
CA SER A 10 15.53 -8.55 -1.85
C SER A 10 15.27 -10.06 -1.81
N GLY A 11 14.83 -10.60 -2.97
CA GLY A 11 14.70 -12.04 -3.24
C GLY A 11 13.27 -12.52 -3.52
N VAL A 12 12.27 -11.97 -2.83
CA VAL A 12 10.85 -12.39 -2.98
C VAL A 12 10.13 -11.64 -4.10
N ASN A 13 10.55 -10.41 -4.41
CA ASN A 13 9.87 -9.57 -5.41
C ASN A 13 9.78 -10.16 -6.80
N GLY A 14 10.80 -10.89 -7.24
CA GLY A 14 10.75 -11.56 -8.55
C GLY A 14 9.60 -12.56 -8.60
N ALA A 15 9.38 -13.32 -7.52
CA ALA A 15 8.27 -14.27 -7.44
C ALA A 15 6.91 -13.58 -7.38
N LEU A 16 6.78 -12.49 -6.60
CA LEU A 16 5.54 -11.71 -6.52
C LEU A 16 5.18 -11.12 -7.90
N TYR A 17 6.18 -10.59 -8.60
CA TYR A 17 6.03 -10.04 -9.93
C TYR A 17 5.59 -11.10 -10.96
N LEU A 18 6.32 -12.23 -11.02
CA LEU A 18 6.06 -13.31 -11.97
C LEU A 18 4.71 -14.03 -11.75
N ASN A 19 4.21 -14.02 -10.51
CA ASN A 19 2.90 -14.62 -10.17
C ASN A 19 1.76 -13.60 -10.19
N LEU A 20 1.97 -12.40 -10.73
CA LEU A 20 0.94 -11.39 -10.91
C LEU A 20 0.19 -11.02 -9.62
N VAL A 21 0.93 -10.89 -8.51
CA VAL A 21 0.32 -10.56 -7.22
C VAL A 21 -0.20 -9.12 -7.26
N ASP A 22 -1.50 -8.93 -6.98
CA ASP A 22 -2.11 -7.60 -7.00
C ASP A 22 -1.67 -6.72 -5.81
N LEU A 23 -1.69 -7.29 -4.60
CA LEU A 23 -1.46 -6.57 -3.34
C LEU A 23 -0.64 -7.40 -2.36
N VAL A 24 0.36 -6.78 -1.75
CA VAL A 24 1.23 -7.37 -0.72
C VAL A 24 1.07 -6.59 0.58
N LEU A 25 0.82 -7.30 1.67
CA LEU A 25 0.59 -6.71 2.99
C LEU A 25 1.76 -7.03 3.92
N PHE A 26 2.29 -6.00 4.57
CA PHE A 26 3.38 -6.11 5.51
C PHE A 26 2.98 -5.61 6.91
N GLY A 27 3.53 -6.23 7.94
CA GLY A 27 3.50 -5.71 9.31
C GLY A 27 4.87 -5.17 9.72
N HIS A 28 5.27 -5.47 10.97
CA HIS A 28 6.57 -5.13 11.59
C HIS A 28 6.81 -3.64 11.82
N VAL A 29 6.59 -2.81 10.82
CA VAL A 29 6.68 -1.35 10.93
C VAL A 29 5.37 -0.82 11.46
N HIS A 30 5.41 -0.09 12.58
CA HIS A 30 4.20 0.32 13.29
C HIS A 30 3.61 1.62 12.73
N ASN A 31 3.26 1.62 11.44
CA ASN A 31 2.58 2.71 10.76
C ASN A 31 1.78 2.18 9.56
N TYR A 32 1.15 3.08 8.81
CA TYR A 32 0.51 2.79 7.52
C TYR A 32 1.31 3.41 6.38
N GLU A 33 1.66 2.61 5.38
CA GLU A 33 2.30 3.11 4.15
C GLU A 33 1.75 2.38 2.94
N ARG A 34 1.41 3.10 1.87
CA ARG A 34 0.99 2.53 0.58
C ARG A 34 1.90 3.01 -0.54
N THR A 35 2.25 2.09 -1.44
CA THR A 35 3.09 2.38 -2.59
C THR A 35 2.30 2.59 -3.88
N CYS A 36 2.96 3.12 -4.92
CA CYS A 36 2.54 2.88 -6.31
C CYS A 36 2.63 1.38 -6.65
N ALA A 37 2.19 0.95 -7.84
CA ALA A 37 2.53 -0.38 -8.32
C ALA A 37 4.04 -0.40 -8.60
N VAL A 38 4.81 -1.13 -7.79
CA VAL A 38 6.26 -0.96 -7.66
C VAL A 38 6.99 -2.26 -7.92
N TYR A 39 8.08 -2.17 -8.70
CA TYR A 39 8.99 -3.29 -8.90
C TYR A 39 10.41 -2.76 -9.07
N GLN A 40 11.36 -3.34 -8.33
CA GLN A 40 12.76 -2.89 -8.30
C GLN A 40 12.89 -1.40 -7.94
N SER A 41 12.14 -0.96 -6.94
CA SER A 41 12.10 0.45 -6.49
C SER A 41 11.61 1.48 -7.52
N ASP A 42 11.07 1.03 -8.65
CA ASP A 42 10.47 1.91 -9.66
C ASP A 42 8.95 1.77 -9.67
N CYS A 43 8.23 2.90 -9.73
CA CYS A 43 6.81 2.87 -10.06
C CYS A 43 6.61 2.42 -11.51
N LYS A 44 5.97 1.26 -11.67
CA LYS A 44 5.55 0.74 -12.99
C LYS A 44 4.17 1.26 -13.37
N ALA A 45 3.31 1.58 -12.40
CA ALA A 45 2.08 2.33 -12.62
C ALA A 45 1.71 3.19 -11.40
N MET A 46 1.08 4.34 -11.68
CA MET A 46 0.53 5.25 -10.68
C MET A 46 -1.00 5.09 -10.63
N PRO A 47 -1.62 5.20 -9.44
CA PRO A 47 -3.07 5.22 -9.37
C PRO A 47 -3.63 6.51 -9.99
N THR A 48 -4.87 6.45 -10.44
CA THR A 48 -5.65 7.62 -10.85
C THR A 48 -6.77 7.87 -9.86
N LYS A 49 -7.13 9.13 -9.61
CA LYS A 49 -8.30 9.44 -8.78
C LYS A 49 -9.57 9.24 -9.59
N ASP A 50 -10.47 8.43 -9.06
CA ASP A 50 -11.80 8.32 -9.62
C ASP A 50 -12.73 9.44 -9.15
N LYS A 51 -13.98 9.39 -9.62
CA LYS A 51 -15.02 10.39 -9.36
C LYS A 51 -15.43 10.45 -7.89
N ASP A 52 -15.25 9.34 -7.16
CA ASP A 52 -15.58 9.20 -5.74
C ASP A 52 -14.36 9.49 -4.84
N GLY A 53 -13.23 9.87 -5.44
CA GLY A 53 -11.99 10.23 -4.76
C GLY A 53 -11.12 9.05 -4.35
N PHE A 54 -11.41 7.82 -4.81
CA PHE A 54 -10.53 6.67 -4.57
C PHE A 54 -9.32 6.75 -5.50
N ASP A 55 -8.15 6.41 -4.96
CA ASP A 55 -7.03 6.04 -5.79
C ASP A 55 -7.31 4.68 -6.43
N THR A 56 -7.36 4.62 -7.75
CA THR A 56 -7.69 3.42 -8.53
C THR A 56 -6.48 2.97 -9.32
N TYR A 57 -6.07 1.72 -9.08
CA TYR A 57 -5.06 1.02 -9.85
C TYR A 57 -5.75 0.13 -10.88
N ASP A 58 -5.49 0.39 -12.15
CA ASP A 58 -5.95 -0.46 -13.25
C ASP A 58 -4.95 -1.59 -13.48
N ASN A 59 -5.34 -2.81 -13.15
CA ASN A 59 -4.57 -4.04 -13.34
C ASN A 59 -5.12 -4.91 -14.49
N SER A 60 -5.94 -4.34 -15.39
CA SER A 60 -6.36 -4.99 -16.64
C SER A 60 -5.16 -5.41 -17.49
N ASN A 61 -4.09 -4.61 -17.44
CA ASN A 61 -2.76 -4.96 -17.94
C ASN A 61 -1.78 -4.87 -16.77
N TYR A 62 -1.55 -6.02 -16.12
CA TYR A 62 -0.72 -6.12 -14.93
C TYR A 62 0.64 -5.41 -15.09
N SER A 63 0.96 -4.53 -14.15
CA SER A 63 2.19 -3.74 -14.19
C SER A 63 3.21 -4.18 -13.14
N ALA A 64 2.81 -4.23 -11.86
CA ALA A 64 3.62 -4.62 -10.70
C ALA A 64 2.71 -4.76 -9.47
N PRO A 65 3.14 -5.45 -8.40
CA PRO A 65 2.36 -5.50 -7.17
C PRO A 65 2.28 -4.14 -6.49
N ILE A 66 1.19 -3.90 -5.78
CA ILE A 66 1.05 -2.77 -4.84
C ILE A 66 1.44 -3.27 -3.46
N HIS A 67 2.25 -2.51 -2.73
CA HIS A 67 2.68 -2.86 -1.39
C HIS A 67 1.98 -1.95 -0.38
N ALA A 68 1.51 -2.54 0.73
CA ALA A 68 0.95 -1.79 1.85
C ALA A 68 1.50 -2.30 3.19
N VAL A 69 2.03 -1.39 3.99
CA VAL A 69 2.37 -1.62 5.41
C VAL A 69 1.12 -1.34 6.24
N ILE A 70 0.74 -2.30 7.08
CA ILE A 70 -0.46 -2.27 7.92
C ILE A 70 -0.14 -2.62 9.39
N GLY A 71 1.01 -2.19 9.90
CA GLY A 71 1.50 -2.55 11.24
C GLY A 71 1.04 -1.63 12.38
N MET A 72 0.13 -0.71 12.11
CA MET A 72 -0.34 0.35 13.03
C MET A 72 -1.40 -0.08 14.06
N ALA A 73 -1.45 -1.36 14.45
CA ALA A 73 -2.59 -1.92 15.20
C ALA A 73 -2.62 -1.60 16.71
N GLY A 74 -1.52 -1.18 17.35
CA GLY A 74 -1.55 -0.89 18.79
C GLY A 74 -0.22 -0.82 19.55
N PHE A 75 0.94 -1.01 18.90
CA PHE A 75 2.25 -0.77 19.54
C PHE A 75 2.75 0.66 19.29
N THR A 76 3.79 1.12 19.99
CA THR A 76 4.40 2.44 19.74
C THR A 76 4.63 2.67 18.25
N LEU A 77 4.04 3.76 17.74
CA LEU A 77 4.04 4.09 16.34
C LEU A 77 5.44 4.49 15.85
N ASP A 78 5.79 4.04 14.65
CA ASP A 78 7.04 4.37 13.99
C ASP A 78 6.91 5.68 13.19
N GLU A 79 7.84 6.62 13.40
CA GLU A 79 7.96 7.82 12.57
C GLU A 79 8.57 7.50 11.19
N PHE A 80 8.18 8.29 10.19
CA PHE A 80 8.75 8.19 8.86
C PHE A 80 10.06 8.99 8.73
N SER A 81 10.93 8.53 7.84
CA SER A 81 12.05 9.33 7.37
C SER A 81 11.57 10.57 6.61
N ASN A 82 12.31 11.67 6.74
CA ASN A 82 12.11 12.88 5.94
C ASN A 82 12.44 12.67 4.46
N ASN A 83 13.28 11.67 4.15
CA ASN A 83 13.55 11.28 2.77
C ASN A 83 12.43 10.35 2.30
N VAL A 84 11.70 10.78 1.28
CA VAL A 84 10.57 10.05 0.71
C VAL A 84 10.99 9.50 -0.64
N ASP A 85 10.92 8.19 -0.80
CA ASP A 85 11.11 7.57 -2.09
C ASP A 85 9.89 7.81 -2.98
N ASN A 86 10.09 7.98 -4.28
CA ASN A 86 9.03 8.32 -5.24
C ASN A 86 7.89 7.29 -5.30
N TRP A 87 8.15 6.06 -4.86
CA TRP A 87 7.15 5.00 -4.84
C TRP A 87 6.24 5.02 -3.61
N SER A 88 6.58 5.76 -2.56
CA SER A 88 5.76 5.89 -1.35
C SER A 88 4.70 6.98 -1.55
N LEU A 89 3.43 6.61 -1.65
CA LEU A 89 2.34 7.54 -1.99
C LEU A 89 1.60 8.07 -0.76
N VAL A 90 1.27 7.19 0.19
CA VAL A 90 0.52 7.57 1.41
C VAL A 90 1.26 7.03 2.62
N ARG A 91 1.46 7.89 3.62
CA ARG A 91 2.17 7.59 4.86
C ARG A 91 1.39 8.18 6.02
N VAL A 92 0.98 7.35 6.97
CA VAL A 92 0.19 7.78 8.13
C VAL A 92 0.72 7.12 9.40
N THR A 93 1.00 7.95 10.41
CA THR A 93 1.46 7.52 11.74
C THR A 93 0.32 7.70 12.75
N GLU A 94 -0.73 6.88 12.60
CA GLU A 94 -1.89 6.85 13.49
C GLU A 94 -2.32 5.40 13.72
N PHE A 95 -2.86 5.12 14.90
CA PHE A 95 -3.43 3.80 15.20
C PHE A 95 -4.68 3.53 14.37
N GLY A 96 -4.85 2.29 13.94
CA GLY A 96 -6.05 1.89 13.23
C GLY A 96 -5.99 0.50 12.63
N TYR A 97 -6.86 0.28 11.65
CA TYR A 97 -7.03 -1.02 11.00
C TYR A 97 -7.43 -0.82 9.54
N VAL A 98 -7.19 -1.86 8.73
CA VAL A 98 -7.57 -1.87 7.32
C VAL A 98 -8.82 -2.71 7.11
N ARG A 99 -9.74 -2.22 6.27
CA ARG A 99 -10.90 -2.97 5.79
C ARG A 99 -10.66 -3.38 4.34
N PHE A 100 -10.91 -4.66 4.04
CA PHE A 100 -10.83 -5.20 2.70
C PHE A 100 -12.19 -5.65 2.22
N HIS A 101 -12.54 -5.28 0.99
CA HIS A 101 -13.65 -5.86 0.26
C HIS A 101 -13.15 -6.36 -1.08
N ALA A 102 -13.28 -7.66 -1.34
CA ALA A 102 -12.74 -8.28 -2.54
C ALA A 102 -13.85 -9.00 -3.32
N THR A 103 -13.87 -8.74 -4.63
CA THR A 103 -14.65 -9.46 -5.63
C THR A 103 -13.71 -10.08 -6.66
N ARG A 104 -14.24 -10.72 -7.69
CA ARG A 104 -13.40 -11.22 -8.79
C ARG A 104 -12.79 -10.11 -9.65
N GLN A 105 -13.35 -8.90 -9.61
CA GLN A 105 -12.98 -7.77 -10.48
C GLN A 105 -12.36 -6.60 -9.71
N GLU A 106 -12.52 -6.55 -8.40
CA GLU A 106 -12.10 -5.41 -7.59
C GLU A 106 -11.62 -5.86 -6.21
N ILE A 107 -10.52 -5.27 -5.76
CA ILE A 107 -10.13 -5.24 -4.34
C ILE A 107 -10.23 -3.79 -3.88
N SER A 108 -11.10 -3.51 -2.92
CA SER A 108 -11.22 -2.21 -2.26
C SER A 108 -10.61 -2.27 -0.85
N VAL A 109 -9.83 -1.25 -0.52
CA VAL A 109 -9.05 -1.17 0.72
C VAL A 109 -9.24 0.19 1.37
N GLU A 110 -9.47 0.21 2.67
CA GLU A 110 -9.58 1.44 3.45
C GLU A 110 -8.78 1.35 4.74
N PHE A 111 -7.96 2.35 5.02
CA PHE A 111 -7.35 2.54 6.33
C PHE A 111 -8.25 3.44 7.19
N VAL A 112 -8.67 2.91 8.33
CA VAL A 112 -9.55 3.58 9.30
C VAL A 112 -8.82 3.76 10.62
N THR A 113 -8.81 4.98 11.15
CA THR A 113 -8.23 5.24 12.46
C THR A 113 -9.05 4.62 13.58
N SER A 114 -8.39 4.14 14.63
CA SER A 114 -9.06 3.50 15.76
C SER A 114 -9.77 4.49 16.67
N ASP A 115 -9.26 5.72 16.77
CA ASP A 115 -9.72 6.75 17.71
C ASP A 115 -10.96 7.51 17.21
N THR A 116 -10.92 7.96 15.96
CA THR A 116 -11.90 8.87 15.35
C THR A 116 -12.73 8.19 14.27
N ARG A 117 -12.37 6.95 13.87
CA ARG A 117 -13.00 6.21 12.77
C ARG A 117 -12.93 6.94 11.43
N GLN A 118 -11.96 7.84 11.28
CA GLN A 118 -11.74 8.56 10.03
C GLN A 118 -11.04 7.65 9.02
N ILE A 119 -11.47 7.75 7.76
CA ILE A 119 -10.78 7.09 6.64
C ILE A 119 -9.61 7.99 6.26
N LYS A 120 -8.38 7.51 6.47
CA LYS A 120 -7.15 8.25 6.16
C LYS A 120 -6.56 7.88 4.81
N ASP A 121 -6.88 6.68 4.32
CA ASP A 121 -6.56 6.26 2.97
C ASP A 121 -7.62 5.30 2.45
N ARG A 122 -7.79 5.31 1.13
CA ARG A 122 -8.76 4.50 0.43
C ARG A 122 -8.33 4.33 -1.02
N PHE A 123 -8.22 3.09 -1.45
CA PHE A 123 -7.86 2.75 -2.82
C PHE A 123 -8.58 1.50 -3.29
N ARG A 124 -8.58 1.29 -4.60
CA ARG A 124 -9.09 0.09 -5.23
C ARG A 124 -8.14 -0.42 -6.32
N ILE A 125 -8.15 -1.71 -6.53
CA ILE A 125 -7.43 -2.39 -7.61
C ILE A 125 -8.49 -3.04 -8.48
N THR A 126 -8.56 -2.66 -9.76
CA THR A 126 -9.55 -3.18 -10.71
C THR A 126 -8.87 -4.04 -11.78
N LYS A 127 -9.65 -4.93 -12.41
CA LYS A 127 -9.20 -5.83 -13.46
C LYS A 127 -9.97 -5.65 -14.76
#